data_AF-A0A1H7CCS3-F1
#
_entry.id   AF-A0A1H7CCS3-F1
#
_cell.length_a   1.000
_cell.length_b   1.000
_cell.length_c   1.000
_cell.angle_alpha   90.00
_cell.angle_beta   90.00
_cell.angle_gamma   90.00
#
_symmetry.space_group_name_H-M   'P 1'
#
loop_
_entity.id
_entity.type
_entity.pdbx_description
1 polymer ?
#
loop_
_entity_poly.entity_id
_entity_poly.type
_entity_poly.pdbx_seq_one_letter_code
_entity_poly.pdbx_strand_id
1 'polypeptide(L)'
;MPPVAELLAGDFTSWRRVADDPPADLAPWARAHLDELCAWADRGLAMLTGDTLCHVDVRADNLLIDATGGVTVVDWPWAARGPAWLDTAMLLLDVRLHGGHDTEALLRRLPLTAADPDAVTGLYAGLAGFFTDRARRPPPPGIRTLRAFQRAQSDALLSWLAERLGA
;
A
#
# COMPACT_ATOMS: atom_id res chain seq x y z
N MET A 1 -20.76 -3.98 -4.90
CA MET A 1 -19.33 -4.21 -4.62
C MET A 1 -19.11 -4.12 -3.13
N PRO A 2 -18.30 -5.01 -2.53
CA PRO A 2 -17.99 -4.94 -1.10
C PRO A 2 -17.22 -3.65 -0.78
N PRO A 3 -17.35 -3.10 0.44
CA PRO A 3 -16.47 -2.04 0.92
C PRO A 3 -15.00 -2.49 0.92
N VAL A 4 -14.09 -1.65 0.47
CA VAL A 4 -12.66 -1.97 0.42
C VAL A 4 -12.06 -2.20 1.82
N ALA A 5 -12.61 -1.55 2.84
CA ALA A 5 -12.24 -1.80 4.23
C ALA A 5 -12.52 -3.26 4.65
N GLU A 6 -13.61 -3.87 4.19
CA GLU A 6 -13.88 -5.29 4.46
C GLU A 6 -12.90 -6.21 3.73
N LEU A 7 -12.54 -5.84 2.48
CA LEU A 7 -11.58 -6.59 1.67
C LEU A 7 -10.18 -6.59 2.32
N LEU A 8 -9.74 -5.45 2.84
CA LEU A 8 -8.38 -5.26 3.38
C LEU A 8 -8.25 -5.53 4.89
N ALA A 9 -9.36 -5.77 5.60
CA ALA A 9 -9.36 -5.89 7.06
C ALA A 9 -8.37 -6.94 7.59
N GLY A 10 -8.35 -8.13 6.98
CA GLY A 10 -7.43 -9.19 7.40
C GLY A 10 -5.96 -8.85 7.12
N ASP A 11 -5.68 -8.16 6.03
CA ASP A 11 -4.33 -7.75 5.65
C ASP A 11 -3.82 -6.61 6.53
N PHE A 12 -4.69 -5.70 6.97
CA PHE A 12 -4.31 -4.56 7.84
C PHE A 12 -4.02 -4.98 9.29
N THR A 13 -4.37 -6.21 9.68
CA THR A 13 -3.91 -6.80 10.96
C THR A 13 -2.47 -7.33 10.92
N SER A 14 -1.77 -7.26 9.78
CA SER A 14 -0.45 -7.88 9.60
C SER A 14 0.62 -7.41 10.58
N TRP A 15 0.61 -6.13 10.99
CA TRP A 15 1.57 -5.65 11.98
C TRP A 15 1.45 -6.36 13.33
N ARG A 16 0.26 -6.82 13.73
CA ARG A 16 0.09 -7.62 14.95
C ARG A 16 0.81 -8.96 14.85
N ARG A 17 0.67 -9.64 13.71
CA ARG A 17 1.42 -10.89 13.43
C ARG A 17 2.93 -10.67 13.42
N VAL A 18 3.37 -9.55 12.86
CA VAL A 18 4.79 -9.17 12.85
C VAL A 18 5.28 -8.80 14.25
N ALA A 19 4.47 -8.19 15.09
CA ALA A 19 4.83 -7.89 16.48
C ALA A 19 4.91 -9.16 17.34
N ASP A 20 4.02 -10.13 17.13
CA ASP A 20 4.01 -11.41 17.84
C ASP A 20 5.22 -12.29 17.49
N ASP A 21 5.67 -12.26 16.23
CA ASP A 21 6.85 -12.98 15.73
C ASP A 21 7.71 -12.09 14.81
N PRO A 22 8.52 -11.17 15.36
CA PRO A 22 9.28 -10.21 14.57
C PRO A 22 10.39 -10.90 13.77
N PRO A 23 10.43 -10.75 12.43
CA PRO A 23 11.49 -11.37 11.63
C PRO A 23 12.84 -10.75 11.99
N ALA A 24 13.91 -11.54 11.95
CA ALA A 24 15.25 -11.10 12.34
C ALA A 24 15.74 -9.91 11.49
N ASP A 25 15.35 -9.88 10.22
CA ASP A 25 15.70 -8.87 9.23
C ASP A 25 14.66 -7.73 9.11
N LEU A 26 13.75 -7.59 10.07
CA LEU A 26 12.86 -6.41 10.15
C LEU A 26 13.70 -5.13 10.25
N ALA A 27 13.36 -4.12 9.46
CA ALA A 27 14.02 -2.82 9.49
C ALA A 27 14.07 -2.25 10.92
N PRO A 28 15.22 -1.74 11.41
CA PRO A 28 15.35 -1.25 12.78
C PRO A 28 14.33 -0.18 13.16
N TRP A 29 14.03 0.74 12.23
CA TRP A 29 12.99 1.74 12.41
C TRP A 29 11.61 1.07 12.60
N ALA A 30 11.18 0.20 11.68
CA ALA A 30 9.90 -0.49 11.81
C ALA A 30 9.79 -1.27 13.14
N ARG A 31 10.88 -1.92 13.58
CA ARG A 31 10.95 -2.62 14.86
C ARG A 31 10.72 -1.69 16.06
N ALA A 32 11.29 -0.48 16.03
CA ALA A 32 11.13 0.50 17.11
C ALA A 32 9.73 1.16 17.12
N HIS A 33 9.00 1.08 16.02
CA HIS A 33 7.70 1.76 15.82
C HIS A 33 6.52 0.78 15.66
N LEU A 34 6.64 -0.50 16.06
CA LEU A 34 5.60 -1.52 15.82
C LEU A 34 4.21 -1.16 16.37
N ASP A 35 4.13 -0.62 17.58
CA ASP A 35 2.86 -0.22 18.21
C ASP A 35 2.21 0.94 17.44
N GLU A 36 3.01 1.92 17.03
CA GLU A 36 2.57 3.05 16.22
C GLU A 36 2.11 2.58 14.82
N LEU A 37 2.84 1.67 14.19
CA LEU A 37 2.47 1.08 12.90
C LEU A 37 1.15 0.29 12.97
N CYS A 38 0.90 -0.43 14.07
CA CYS A 38 -0.39 -1.07 14.33
C CYS A 38 -1.52 -0.03 14.41
N ALA A 39 -1.33 1.04 15.18
CA ALA A 39 -2.32 2.09 15.35
C ALA A 39 -2.62 2.83 14.03
N TRP A 40 -1.59 3.12 13.24
CA TRP A 40 -1.76 3.72 11.91
C TRP A 40 -2.50 2.80 10.94
N ALA A 41 -2.19 1.51 10.93
CA ALA A 41 -2.93 0.55 10.11
C ALA A 41 -4.42 0.51 10.50
N ASP A 42 -4.75 0.45 11.79
CA ASP A 42 -6.15 0.47 12.25
C ASP A 42 -6.87 1.76 11.84
N ARG A 43 -6.22 2.92 12.03
CA ARG A 43 -6.74 4.23 11.62
C ARG A 43 -6.97 4.28 10.12
N GLY A 44 -5.98 3.82 9.34
CA GLY A 44 -6.05 3.76 7.88
C GLY A 44 -7.25 2.95 7.42
N LEU A 45 -7.44 1.74 7.96
CA LEU A 45 -8.57 0.87 7.64
C LEU A 45 -9.92 1.56 7.88
N ALA A 46 -10.06 2.24 9.02
CA ALA A 46 -11.27 2.96 9.38
C ALA A 46 -11.57 4.16 8.45
N MET A 47 -10.54 4.71 7.80
CA MET A 47 -10.67 5.85 6.88
C MET A 47 -10.87 5.43 5.42
N LEU A 48 -10.87 4.12 5.11
CA LEU A 48 -11.17 3.59 3.77
C LEU A 48 -12.67 3.59 3.46
N THR A 49 -13.29 4.75 3.57
CA THR A 49 -14.72 4.99 3.32
C THR A 49 -14.93 5.70 1.98
N GLY A 50 -16.03 5.39 1.29
CA GLY A 50 -16.42 6.06 0.05
C GLY A 50 -17.28 5.16 -0.83
N ASP A 51 -17.71 5.70 -1.97
CA ASP A 51 -18.62 5.03 -2.92
C ASP A 51 -18.03 4.85 -4.33
N THR A 52 -16.74 5.15 -4.51
CA THR A 52 -16.08 5.03 -5.81
C THR A 52 -15.71 3.57 -6.10
N LEU A 53 -15.83 3.15 -7.36
CA LEU A 53 -15.28 1.88 -7.82
C LEU A 53 -13.75 1.99 -7.82
N CYS A 54 -13.11 1.22 -6.95
CA CYS A 54 -11.66 1.12 -6.84
C CYS A 54 -11.19 -0.22 -7.41
N HIS A 55 -10.02 -0.20 -8.05
CA HIS A 55 -9.35 -1.37 -8.58
C HIS A 55 -8.61 -2.16 -7.49
N VAL A 56 -8.04 -1.46 -6.49
CA VAL A 56 -7.32 -2.05 -5.33
C VAL A 56 -6.06 -2.84 -5.71
N ASP A 57 -5.59 -2.71 -6.95
CA ASP A 57 -4.35 -3.32 -7.43
C ASP A 57 -3.76 -2.54 -8.62
N VAL A 58 -3.85 -1.20 -8.57
CA VAL A 58 -3.34 -0.34 -9.64
C VAL A 58 -1.83 -0.29 -9.57
N ARG A 59 -1.19 -0.85 -10.59
CA ARG A 59 0.27 -0.95 -10.77
C ARG A 59 0.62 -0.77 -12.25
N ALA A 60 1.86 -0.40 -12.57
CA ALA A 60 2.27 -0.14 -13.95
C ALA A 60 1.99 -1.32 -14.91
N ASP A 61 2.10 -2.57 -14.45
CA ASP A 61 1.81 -3.77 -15.24
C ASP A 61 0.32 -3.94 -15.58
N ASN A 62 -0.57 -3.28 -14.84
CA ASN A 62 -2.02 -3.27 -15.06
C ASN A 62 -2.50 -2.03 -15.85
N LEU A 63 -1.58 -1.21 -16.37
CA LEU A 63 -1.90 -0.01 -17.15
C LEU A 63 -1.40 -0.15 -18.59
N LEU A 64 -2.35 -0.33 -19.53
CA LEU A 64 -2.05 -0.38 -20.96
C LEU A 64 -2.17 1.04 -21.54
N ILE A 65 -1.07 1.56 -22.06
CA ILE A 65 -1.02 2.88 -22.70
C ILE A 65 -1.02 2.69 -24.22
N ASP A 66 -2.00 3.26 -24.89
CA ASP A 66 -2.07 3.22 -26.35
C ASP A 66 -1.24 4.33 -27.01
N ALA A 67 -1.11 4.28 -28.34
CA ALA A 67 -0.31 5.24 -29.11
C ALA A 67 -0.84 6.69 -29.04
N THR A 68 -2.08 6.89 -28.61
CA THR A 68 -2.70 8.21 -28.42
C THR A 68 -2.55 8.73 -26.98
N GLY A 69 -1.97 7.93 -26.08
CA GLY A 69 -1.85 8.24 -24.67
C GLY A 69 -3.08 7.88 -23.84
N GLY A 70 -4.05 7.15 -24.42
CA GLY A 70 -5.17 6.58 -23.68
C GLY A 70 -4.69 5.48 -22.73
N VAL A 71 -5.24 5.44 -21.52
CA VAL A 71 -4.90 4.44 -20.51
C VAL A 71 -6.08 3.49 -20.31
N THR A 72 -5.86 2.20 -20.52
CA THR A 72 -6.79 1.13 -20.16
C THR A 72 -6.27 0.42 -18.91
N VAL A 73 -7.09 0.41 -17.86
CA VAL A 73 -6.79 -0.32 -16.63
C VAL A 73 -7.36 -1.73 -16.73
N VAL A 74 -6.53 -2.75 -16.54
CA VAL A 74 -6.88 -4.18 -16.70
C VAL A 74 -6.66 -4.94 -15.40
N ASP A 75 -7.13 -6.19 -15.34
CA ASP A 75 -6.99 -7.10 -14.18
C ASP A 75 -7.71 -6.60 -12.91
N TRP A 76 -9.04 -6.75 -12.88
CA TRP A 76 -9.92 -6.26 -11.80
C TRP A 76 -10.39 -7.33 -10.78
N PRO A 77 -9.59 -8.32 -10.34
CA PRO A 77 -10.10 -9.37 -9.45
C PRO A 77 -10.39 -8.85 -8.03
N TRP A 78 -9.87 -7.68 -7.67
CA TRP A 78 -10.00 -7.05 -6.34
C TRP A 78 -10.95 -5.85 -6.31
N ALA A 79 -11.73 -5.64 -7.37
CA ALA A 79 -12.61 -4.48 -7.49
C ALA A 79 -13.54 -4.33 -6.26
N ALA A 80 -13.51 -3.14 -5.66
CA ALA A 80 -14.24 -2.85 -4.43
C ALA A 80 -14.80 -1.42 -4.45
N ARG A 81 -15.62 -1.10 -3.45
CA ARG A 81 -16.15 0.26 -3.23
C ARG A 81 -15.32 0.96 -2.16
N GLY A 82 -14.79 2.14 -2.45
CA GLY A 82 -13.89 2.84 -1.54
C GLY A 82 -13.76 4.35 -1.82
N PRO A 83 -12.79 5.01 -1.18
CA PRO A 83 -12.53 6.41 -1.43
C PRO A 83 -11.93 6.64 -2.83
N ALA A 84 -12.29 7.76 -3.47
CA ALA A 84 -11.79 8.13 -4.80
C ALA A 84 -10.26 8.30 -4.88
N TRP A 85 -9.60 8.50 -3.74
CA TRP A 85 -8.16 8.72 -3.66
C TRP A 85 -7.33 7.42 -3.55
N LEU A 86 -7.96 6.28 -3.24
CA LEU A 86 -7.28 5.02 -2.91
C LEU A 86 -6.32 4.56 -4.00
N ASP A 87 -6.85 4.35 -5.22
CA ASP A 87 -6.06 3.81 -6.33
C ASP A 87 -4.91 4.74 -6.74
N THR A 88 -5.08 6.05 -6.57
CA THR A 88 -4.00 7.01 -6.83
C THR A 88 -2.89 6.89 -5.78
N ALA A 89 -3.23 6.74 -4.51
CA ALA A 89 -2.24 6.49 -3.45
C ALA A 89 -1.51 5.15 -3.66
N MET A 90 -2.23 4.10 -4.05
CA MET A 90 -1.63 2.79 -4.38
C MET A 90 -0.71 2.87 -5.60
N LEU A 91 -1.09 3.61 -6.65
CA LEU A 91 -0.20 3.83 -7.79
C LEU A 91 1.08 4.58 -7.40
N LEU A 92 1.01 5.52 -6.46
CA LEU A 92 2.19 6.25 -6.00
C LEU A 92 3.16 5.38 -5.20
N LEU A 93 2.71 4.26 -4.60
CA LEU A 93 3.62 3.24 -4.09
C LEU A 93 4.45 2.62 -5.24
N ASP A 94 3.82 2.28 -6.36
CA ASP A 94 4.54 1.74 -7.52
C ASP A 94 5.56 2.75 -8.08
N VAL A 95 5.19 4.04 -8.11
CA VAL A 95 6.12 5.14 -8.45
C VAL A 95 7.25 5.25 -7.43
N ARG A 96 6.97 5.16 -6.13
CA ARG A 96 7.98 5.18 -5.06
C ARG A 96 8.97 4.04 -5.22
N LEU A 97 8.46 2.85 -5.51
CA LEU A 97 9.26 1.62 -5.67
C LEU A 97 10.25 1.72 -6.83
N HIS A 98 9.82 2.27 -7.97
CA HIS A 98 10.68 2.43 -9.14
C HIS A 98 11.57 3.68 -9.07
N GLY A 99 11.23 4.64 -8.21
CA GLY A 99 12.00 5.86 -7.98
C GLY A 99 11.90 6.88 -9.12
N GLY A 100 12.73 7.93 -9.04
CA GLY A 100 12.81 8.99 -10.07
C GLY A 100 11.82 10.14 -9.91
N HIS A 101 10.93 10.10 -8.92
CA HIS A 101 9.94 11.15 -8.66
C HIS A 101 9.79 11.47 -7.16
N ASP A 102 9.51 12.73 -6.85
CA ASP A 102 9.11 13.16 -5.51
C ASP A 102 7.63 12.80 -5.28
N THR A 103 7.41 11.69 -4.58
CA THR A 103 6.08 11.13 -4.34
C THR A 103 5.24 11.95 -3.35
N GLU A 104 5.86 12.68 -2.42
CA GLU A 104 5.15 13.63 -1.54
C GLU A 104 4.69 14.88 -2.31
N ALA A 105 5.52 15.39 -3.22
CA ALA A 105 5.08 16.46 -4.12
C ALA A 105 3.94 16.01 -5.04
N LEU A 106 3.96 14.77 -5.52
CA LEU A 106 2.85 14.21 -6.31
C LEU A 106 1.57 14.08 -5.47
N LEU A 107 1.65 13.54 -4.25
CA LEU A 107 0.50 13.47 -3.33
C LEU A 107 -0.13 14.85 -3.07
N ARG A 108 0.67 15.90 -2.92
CA ARG A 108 0.17 17.26 -2.70
C ARG A 108 -0.42 17.92 -3.95
N ARG A 109 0.01 17.51 -5.14
CA ARG A 109 -0.40 18.13 -6.42
C ARG A 109 -1.59 17.44 -7.07
N LEU A 110 -1.77 16.14 -6.89
CA LEU A 110 -2.78 15.38 -7.63
C LEU A 110 -4.18 15.68 -7.06
N PRO A 111 -5.16 16.09 -7.90
CA PRO A 111 -6.51 16.42 -7.41
C PRO A 111 -7.21 15.24 -6.75
N LEU A 112 -6.92 14.03 -7.24
CA LEU A 112 -7.51 12.79 -6.72
C LEU A 112 -6.93 12.40 -5.36
N THR A 113 -5.82 12.98 -4.90
CA THR A 113 -5.24 12.74 -3.58
C THR A 113 -5.53 13.87 -2.60
N ALA A 114 -6.59 14.66 -2.83
CA ALA A 114 -7.17 15.59 -1.85
C ALA A 114 -7.85 14.83 -0.68
N ALA A 115 -7.11 13.90 -0.10
CA ALA A 115 -7.47 13.10 1.06
C ALA A 115 -6.88 13.74 2.32
N ASP A 116 -7.38 13.31 3.48
CA ASP A 116 -6.71 13.54 4.73
C ASP A 116 -5.29 12.90 4.67
N PRO A 117 -4.20 13.67 4.90
CA PRO A 117 -2.85 13.12 4.94
C PRO A 117 -2.70 11.92 5.87
N ASP A 118 -3.43 11.89 6.98
CA ASP A 118 -3.44 10.79 7.94
C ASP A 118 -4.08 9.52 7.35
N ALA A 119 -5.09 9.67 6.48
CA ALA A 119 -5.70 8.53 5.80
C ALA A 119 -4.70 7.84 4.87
N VAL A 120 -3.91 8.65 4.14
CA VAL A 120 -2.86 8.15 3.25
C VAL A 120 -1.74 7.49 4.06
N THR A 121 -1.31 8.11 5.16
CA THR A 121 -0.32 7.50 6.07
C THR A 121 -0.83 6.17 6.62
N GLY A 122 -2.09 6.10 7.06
CA GLY A 122 -2.69 4.87 7.58
C GLY A 122 -2.82 3.77 6.52
N LEU A 123 -3.20 4.11 5.28
CA LEU A 123 -3.19 3.18 4.15
C LEU A 123 -1.79 2.60 3.94
N TYR A 124 -0.76 3.45 3.88
CA TYR A 124 0.61 3.01 3.68
C TYR A 124 1.13 2.16 4.84
N ALA A 125 0.77 2.50 6.09
CA ALA A 125 1.08 1.67 7.24
C ALA A 125 0.46 0.27 7.12
N GLY A 126 -0.82 0.18 6.76
CA GLY A 126 -1.51 -1.10 6.55
C GLY A 126 -0.87 -1.93 5.43
N LEU A 127 -0.58 -1.32 4.28
CA LEU A 127 0.09 -1.98 3.16
C LEU A 127 1.52 -2.42 3.51
N ALA A 128 2.27 -1.62 4.27
CA ALA A 128 3.62 -1.97 4.70
C ALA A 128 3.61 -3.23 5.57
N GLY A 129 2.66 -3.32 6.51
CA GLY A 129 2.47 -4.51 7.34
C GLY A 129 2.09 -5.72 6.51
N PHE A 130 1.14 -5.57 5.58
CA PHE A 130 0.74 -6.62 4.64
C PHE A 130 1.93 -7.17 3.86
N PHE A 131 2.72 -6.30 3.22
CA PHE A 131 3.87 -6.73 2.43
C PHE A 131 4.97 -7.34 3.29
N THR A 132 5.22 -6.79 4.49
CA THR A 132 6.16 -7.36 5.47
C THR A 132 5.76 -8.80 5.84
N ASP A 133 4.49 -9.04 6.19
CA ASP A 133 4.00 -10.38 6.55
C ASP A 133 4.01 -11.35 5.36
N ARG A 134 3.55 -10.88 4.19
CA ARG A 134 3.47 -11.72 2.99
C ARG A 134 4.83 -12.13 2.43
N ALA A 135 5.83 -11.24 2.50
CA ALA A 135 7.18 -11.52 2.00
C ALA A 135 7.86 -12.70 2.71
N ARG A 136 7.45 -13.00 3.96
CA ARG A 136 7.99 -14.11 4.77
C ARG A 136 7.44 -15.49 4.39
N ARG A 137 6.35 -15.54 3.63
CA ARG A 137 5.68 -16.81 3.29
C ARG A 137 6.44 -17.52 2.16
N PRO A 138 6.32 -18.86 2.04
CA PRO A 138 6.86 -19.57 0.88
C PRO A 138 6.36 -18.97 -0.45
N PRO A 139 7.21 -18.88 -1.48
CA PRO A 139 6.76 -18.40 -2.79
C PRO A 139 5.69 -19.35 -3.34
N PRO A 140 4.62 -18.83 -3.96
CA PRO A 140 3.61 -19.68 -4.58
C PRO A 140 4.20 -20.43 -5.79
N PRO A 141 3.66 -21.61 -6.13
CA PRO A 141 4.05 -22.33 -7.33
C PRO A 141 3.95 -21.44 -8.58
N GLY A 142 4.99 -21.45 -9.42
CA GLY A 142 5.00 -20.71 -10.69
C GLY A 142 5.40 -19.22 -10.61
N ILE A 143 5.41 -18.58 -9.42
CA ILE A 143 5.71 -17.14 -9.28
C ILE A 143 6.85 -16.94 -8.26
N ARG A 144 8.08 -17.26 -8.68
CA ARG A 144 9.26 -17.27 -7.81
C ARG A 144 9.69 -15.88 -7.31
N THR A 145 9.37 -14.81 -8.05
CA THR A 145 9.79 -13.44 -7.76
C THR A 145 8.84 -12.70 -6.82
N LEU A 146 7.64 -13.23 -6.55
CA LEU A 146 6.60 -12.53 -5.80
C LEU A 146 7.06 -12.06 -4.42
N ARG A 147 7.79 -12.91 -3.67
CA ARG A 147 8.23 -12.56 -2.31
C ARG A 147 9.29 -11.47 -2.30
N ALA A 148 10.21 -11.49 -3.25
CA ALA A 148 11.18 -10.41 -3.43
C ALA A 148 10.49 -9.09 -3.81
N PHE A 149 9.48 -9.14 -4.67
CA PHE A 149 8.69 -7.97 -5.03
C PHE A 149 7.88 -7.40 -3.84
N GLN A 150 7.27 -8.27 -3.04
CA GLN A 150 6.58 -7.86 -1.80
C GLN A 150 7.55 -7.25 -0.78
N ARG A 151 8.76 -7.83 -0.64
CA ARG A 151 9.82 -7.26 0.19
C ARG A 151 10.20 -5.85 -0.28
N ALA A 152 10.39 -5.65 -1.58
CA ALA A 152 10.76 -4.34 -2.12
C ALA A 152 9.65 -3.29 -1.90
N GLN A 153 8.37 -3.65 -2.04
CA GLN A 153 7.24 -2.76 -1.71
C GLN A 153 7.21 -2.41 -0.22
N SER A 154 7.45 -3.39 0.65
CA SER A 154 7.56 -3.17 2.09
C SER A 154 8.66 -2.17 2.41
N ASP A 155 9.87 -2.36 1.86
CA ASP A 155 11.01 -1.49 2.12
C ASP A 155 10.75 -0.05 1.62
N ALA A 156 10.12 0.10 0.45
CA ALA A 156 9.72 1.40 -0.10
C ALA A 156 8.70 2.12 0.80
N LEU A 157 7.67 1.41 1.28
CA LEU A 157 6.67 1.99 2.20
C LEU A 157 7.27 2.34 3.56
N LEU A 158 8.14 1.49 4.11
CA LEU A 158 8.76 1.76 5.41
C LEU A 158 9.67 2.99 5.36
N SER A 159 10.45 3.15 4.29
CA SER A 159 11.22 4.38 4.06
C SER A 159 10.31 5.60 3.96
N TRP A 160 9.18 5.47 3.27
CA TRP A 160 8.24 6.57 3.09
C TRP A 160 7.49 6.93 4.39
N LEU A 161 7.12 5.93 5.18
CA LEU A 161 6.50 6.12 6.49
C LEU A 161 7.45 6.79 7.48
N ALA A 162 8.74 6.42 7.48
CA ALA A 162 9.75 7.08 8.30
C ALA A 162 9.80 8.59 8.01
N GLU A 163 9.82 8.98 6.73
CA GLU A 163 9.76 10.39 6.32
C GLU A 163 8.47 11.09 6.79
N ARG A 164 7.32 10.43 6.63
CA ARG A 164 6.00 10.99 6.99
C ARG A 164 5.79 11.14 8.49
N LEU A 165 6.38 10.25 9.29
CA LEU A 165 6.25 10.25 10.75
C LEU A 165 7.37 11.02 11.46
N GLY A 166 8.24 11.69 10.70
CA GLY A 166 9.25 12.61 11.23
C GLY A 166 10.49 11.93 11.81
N ALA A 167 10.90 10.80 11.24
CA ALA A 167 12.14 10.10 11.57
C ALA A 167 13.36 10.64 10.81
#